data_AF-A0A251RR42-F1
#
_entry.id   AF-A0A251RR42-F1
#
_cell.length_a   1.000
_cell.length_b   1.000
_cell.length_c   1.000
_cell.angle_alpha   90.00
_cell.angle_beta   90.00
_cell.angle_gamma   90.00
#
_symmetry.space_group_name_H-M   'P 1'
#
loop_
_entity.id
_entity.type
_entity.pdbx_description
1 polymer ?
#
loop_
_entity_poly.entity_id
_entity_poly.type
_entity_poly.pdbx_seq_one_letter_code
_entity_poly.pdbx_strand_id
1 'polypeptide(L)'
;MLTFDMKTPGTGELVTVGFEAKKPYCIVGIVSADGKELVHKLDLQLDQCSLFHDVGVTNKYTILVDFMLTLSPERVMKGGSLFKYEREKDARIAVIPRYGDADSIKWFHIEPCVVVRGCKANATIIPGPEWGKAKYGGLAKLYFEESNKQRTHDVKYHWLPKNNFCTGLVFVAKPESTEEDDGWIVTFAHDEENDTSYVLVVDAKNFGEEPIAKIKLPQRVPYGFHGSFFTSR
;
A
#
# COMPACT_ATOMS: atom_id res chain seq x y z
N MET A 1 6.83 -6.55 16.26
CA MET A 1 6.70 -5.20 15.70
C MET A 1 6.74 -5.34 14.19
N LEU A 2 5.61 -5.10 13.52
CA LEU A 2 5.58 -4.94 12.05
C LEU A 2 5.79 -3.44 11.79
N THR A 3 6.60 -3.10 10.78
CA THR A 3 6.92 -1.69 10.47
C THR A 3 6.79 -1.46 8.98
N PHE A 4 6.12 -0.40 8.58
CA PHE A 4 6.25 0.18 7.24
C PHE A 4 7.20 1.37 7.30
N ASP A 5 8.02 1.56 6.28
CA ASP A 5 8.90 2.71 6.18
C ASP A 5 8.83 3.35 4.78
N MET A 6 8.91 4.68 4.75
CA MET A 6 8.85 5.44 3.51
C MET A 6 9.70 6.70 3.59
N LYS A 7 10.57 6.87 2.60
CA LYS A 7 11.39 8.07 2.48
C LYS A 7 10.55 9.24 1.97
N THR A 8 10.67 10.38 2.63
CA THR A 8 10.00 11.62 2.25
C THR A 8 10.70 12.23 1.04
N PRO A 9 9.96 12.55 -0.05
CA PRO A 9 10.51 13.25 -1.19
C PRO A 9 11.16 14.58 -0.78
N GLY A 10 12.31 14.92 -1.37
CA GLY A 10 13.00 16.19 -1.14
C GLY A 10 13.77 16.33 0.18
N THR A 11 13.23 15.87 1.33
CA THR A 11 13.92 15.99 2.63
C THR A 11 14.85 14.80 2.92
N GLY A 12 14.50 13.63 2.42
CA GLY A 12 15.24 12.39 2.66
C GLY A 12 15.02 11.77 4.03
N GLU A 13 14.17 12.35 4.88
CA GLU A 13 13.72 11.76 6.14
C GLU A 13 12.96 10.45 5.91
N LEU A 14 12.99 9.56 6.89
CA LEU A 14 12.29 8.28 6.83
C LEU A 14 11.08 8.28 7.77
N VAL A 15 9.89 8.16 7.22
CA VAL A 15 8.67 7.93 8.00
C VAL A 15 8.58 6.45 8.33
N THR A 16 8.31 6.12 9.58
CA THR A 16 8.07 4.75 10.03
C THR A 16 6.67 4.63 10.62
N VAL A 17 6.04 3.48 10.46
CA VAL A 17 4.73 3.16 11.05
C VAL A 17 4.85 1.80 11.73
N GLY A 18 4.89 1.78 13.05
CA GLY A 18 5.09 0.58 13.85
C GLY A 18 3.81 0.11 14.54
N PHE A 19 3.57 -1.20 14.53
CA PHE A 19 2.40 -1.82 15.18
C PHE A 19 2.76 -2.74 16.35
N GLU A 20 1.93 -2.68 17.38
CA GLU A 20 2.02 -3.52 18.57
C GLU A 20 0.65 -4.10 18.95
N ALA A 21 0.65 -5.31 19.53
CA ALA A 21 -0.57 -5.97 19.99
C ALA A 21 -1.15 -5.34 21.28
N LYS A 22 -0.46 -4.38 21.88
CA LYS A 22 -0.84 -3.61 23.08
C LYS A 22 -0.71 -2.12 22.78
N LYS A 23 -1.38 -1.28 23.58
CA LYS A 23 -1.23 0.18 23.49
C LYS A 23 0.26 0.56 23.53
N PRO A 24 0.71 1.48 22.65
CA PRO A 24 -0.09 2.43 21.84
C PRO A 24 -0.70 1.89 20.54
N TYR A 25 -0.56 0.60 20.24
CA TYR A 25 -1.04 -0.08 19.03
C TYR A 25 -0.43 0.37 17.69
N CYS A 26 -0.32 1.67 17.45
CA CYS A 26 0.26 2.24 16.23
C CYS A 26 1.04 3.52 16.56
N ILE A 27 2.32 3.53 16.20
CA ILE A 27 3.20 4.70 16.29
C ILE A 27 3.64 5.11 14.89
N VAL A 28 3.51 6.40 14.57
CA VAL A 28 4.19 7.01 13.41
C VAL A 28 5.45 7.69 13.91
N GLY A 29 6.60 7.31 13.37
CA GLY A 29 7.89 7.93 13.63
C GLY A 29 8.42 8.68 12.40
N ILE A 30 9.27 9.68 12.61
CA ILE A 30 10.06 10.30 11.55
C ILE A 30 11.51 10.30 12.00
N VAL A 31 12.36 9.67 11.19
CA VAL A 31 13.80 9.60 11.39
C VAL A 31 14.47 10.60 10.47
N SER A 32 15.48 11.31 10.99
CA SER A 32 16.31 12.25 10.24
C SER A 32 16.91 11.61 8.98
N ALA A 33 17.20 12.44 7.96
CA ALA A 33 17.75 11.95 6.69
C ALA A 33 19.10 11.22 6.82
N ASP A 34 19.87 11.52 7.88
CA ASP A 34 21.13 10.83 8.21
C ASP A 34 20.93 9.57 9.06
N GLY A 35 19.69 9.25 9.44
CA GLY A 35 19.32 8.06 10.18
C GLY A 35 19.64 8.09 11.68
N LYS A 36 20.07 9.23 12.24
CA LYS A 36 20.58 9.29 13.61
C LYS A 36 19.55 9.67 14.67
N GLU A 37 18.52 10.40 14.31
CA GLU A 37 17.56 10.95 15.27
C GLU A 37 16.12 10.62 14.90
N LEU A 38 15.32 10.26 15.89
CA LEU A 38 13.86 10.22 15.77
C LEU A 38 13.34 11.65 16.02
N VAL A 39 13.17 12.42 14.94
CA VAL A 39 12.79 13.84 15.00
C VAL A 39 11.32 14.05 15.34
N HIS A 40 10.49 13.02 15.17
CA HIS A 40 9.08 13.07 15.56
C HIS A 40 8.53 11.68 15.90
N LYS A 41 7.58 11.64 16.84
CA LYS A 41 6.89 10.42 17.27
C LYS A 41 5.45 10.74 17.63
N LEU A 42 4.52 10.05 16.99
CA LEU A 42 3.08 10.20 17.16
C LEU A 42 2.45 8.86 17.56
N ASP A 43 1.75 8.85 18.69
CA ASP A 43 0.78 7.81 19.04
C ASP A 43 -0.58 8.15 18.43
N LEU A 44 -1.14 7.25 17.62
CA LEU A 44 -2.45 7.44 16.99
C LEU A 44 -3.62 7.32 17.98
N GLN A 45 -3.38 6.86 19.20
CA GLN A 45 -4.38 6.65 20.26
C GLN A 45 -5.53 5.74 19.83
N LEU A 46 -5.22 4.68 19.08
CA LEU A 46 -6.23 3.72 18.65
C LEU A 46 -6.80 2.94 19.84
N ASP A 47 -8.04 2.49 19.69
CA ASP A 47 -8.73 1.60 20.64
C ASP A 47 -8.37 0.13 20.46
N GLN A 48 -7.81 -0.23 19.29
CA GLN A 48 -7.39 -1.57 18.93
C GLN A 48 -6.20 -1.55 17.97
N CYS A 49 -5.45 -2.66 17.91
CA CYS A 49 -4.41 -2.85 16.90
C CYS A 49 -5.06 -3.13 15.53
N SER A 50 -5.07 -2.13 14.66
CA SER A 50 -5.35 -2.31 13.24
C SER A 50 -4.04 -2.33 12.45
N LEU A 51 -3.88 -3.32 11.58
CA LEU A 51 -2.82 -3.36 10.60
C LEU A 51 -3.25 -2.48 9.42
N PHE A 52 -2.67 -1.29 9.35
CA PHE A 52 -2.86 -0.40 8.20
C PHE A 52 -2.23 -1.08 6.98
N HIS A 53 -2.95 -1.05 5.88
CA HIS A 53 -2.55 -1.78 4.68
C HIS A 53 -1.46 -1.06 3.91
N ASP A 54 -1.54 0.27 3.86
CA ASP A 54 -0.61 1.11 3.12
C ASP A 54 -0.37 2.44 3.83
N VAL A 55 0.77 3.05 3.51
CA VAL A 55 1.21 4.37 3.98
C VAL A 55 1.57 5.22 2.76
N GLY A 56 1.16 6.48 2.76
CA GLY A 56 1.57 7.51 1.81
C GLY A 56 2.28 8.65 2.52
N VAL A 57 3.28 9.24 1.89
CA VAL A 57 4.11 10.31 2.48
C VAL A 57 4.25 11.43 1.46
N THR A 58 3.85 12.64 1.87
CA THR A 58 4.07 13.89 1.13
C THR A 58 4.92 14.84 1.97
N ASN A 59 5.36 15.97 1.44
CA ASN A 59 6.10 16.95 2.24
C ASN A 59 5.27 17.51 3.43
N LYS A 60 3.94 17.40 3.39
CA LYS A 60 3.03 17.99 4.37
C LYS A 60 2.28 16.97 5.23
N TYR A 61 2.08 15.75 4.73
CA TYR A 61 1.20 14.77 5.35
C TYR A 61 1.75 13.35 5.27
N THR A 62 1.52 12.59 6.34
CA THR A 62 1.48 11.12 6.32
C THR A 62 0.02 10.69 6.13
N ILE A 63 -0.21 9.75 5.23
CA ILE A 63 -1.53 9.20 4.94
C ILE A 63 -1.46 7.72 5.30
N LEU A 64 -2.41 7.22 6.10
CA LEU A 64 -2.49 5.79 6.43
C LEU A 64 -3.84 5.24 6.00
N VAL A 65 -3.84 4.05 5.41
CA VAL A 65 -5.06 3.39 4.95
C VAL A 65 -5.38 2.20 5.85
N ASP A 66 -6.50 2.29 6.56
CA ASP A 66 -6.98 1.30 7.52
C ASP A 66 -8.15 0.52 6.93
N PHE A 67 -7.90 -0.74 6.55
CA PHE A 67 -8.93 -1.69 6.11
C PHE A 67 -9.36 -2.61 7.24
N MET A 68 -9.22 -2.23 8.51
CA MET A 68 -9.80 -2.95 9.65
C MET A 68 -9.35 -4.41 9.78
N LEU A 69 -8.11 -4.72 9.37
CA LEU A 69 -7.46 -5.99 9.66
C LEU A 69 -6.87 -5.92 11.07
N THR A 70 -7.60 -6.47 12.04
CA THR A 70 -7.25 -6.33 13.45
C THR A 70 -6.42 -7.50 13.98
N LEU A 71 -5.42 -7.17 14.78
CA LEU A 71 -4.60 -8.12 15.54
C LEU A 71 -5.13 -8.15 16.99
N SER A 72 -5.58 -9.32 17.46
CA SER A 72 -6.09 -9.48 18.83
C SER A 72 -5.60 -10.79 19.47
N PRO A 73 -4.67 -10.73 20.44
CA PRO A 73 -4.27 -11.90 21.23
C PRO A 73 -5.42 -12.47 22.07
N GLU A 74 -6.32 -11.61 22.56
CA GLU A 74 -7.51 -12.04 23.31
C GLU A 74 -8.43 -12.93 22.46
N ARG A 75 -8.50 -12.68 21.16
CA ARG A 75 -9.24 -13.53 20.22
C ARG A 75 -8.66 -14.93 20.18
N VAL A 76 -7.32 -15.05 20.20
CA VAL A 76 -6.62 -16.34 20.24
C VAL A 76 -6.89 -17.09 21.55
N MET A 77 -6.87 -16.38 22.68
CA MET A 77 -7.19 -16.99 23.99
C MET A 77 -8.60 -17.57 24.05
N LYS A 78 -9.53 -17.05 23.23
CA LYS A 78 -10.90 -17.55 23.07
C LYS A 78 -11.05 -18.61 21.96
N GLY A 79 -9.95 -19.12 21.42
CA GLY A 79 -9.93 -20.14 20.35
C GLY A 79 -10.13 -19.61 18.93
N GLY A 80 -10.08 -18.29 18.72
CA GLY A 80 -10.21 -17.65 17.40
C GLY A 80 -8.88 -17.32 16.72
N SER A 81 -8.96 -16.69 15.54
CA SER A 81 -7.78 -16.28 14.76
C SER A 81 -7.07 -15.05 15.35
N LEU A 82 -5.74 -14.99 15.26
CA LEU A 82 -4.95 -13.81 15.66
C LEU A 82 -5.31 -12.58 14.82
N PHE A 83 -5.50 -12.78 13.52
CA PHE A 83 -5.91 -11.75 12.58
C PHE A 83 -7.37 -11.91 12.18
N LYS A 84 -8.12 -10.80 12.12
CA LYS A 84 -9.50 -10.79 11.63
C LYS A 84 -9.76 -9.51 10.85
N TYR A 85 -10.27 -9.68 9.63
CA TYR A 85 -10.88 -8.59 8.88
C TYR A 85 -12.26 -8.30 9.45
N GLU A 86 -12.43 -7.13 10.06
CA GLU A 86 -13.68 -6.71 10.69
C GLU A 86 -14.65 -6.12 9.65
N ARG A 87 -15.35 -6.99 8.92
CA ARG A 87 -16.27 -6.64 7.82
C ARG A 87 -17.35 -5.61 8.16
N GLU A 88 -17.74 -5.56 9.43
CA GLU A 88 -18.79 -4.67 9.95
C GLU A 88 -18.27 -3.26 10.26
N LYS A 89 -16.94 -3.03 10.20
CA LYS A 89 -16.32 -1.72 10.45
C LYS A 89 -15.98 -1.06 9.11
N ASP A 90 -16.26 0.24 9.01
CA ASP A 90 -15.87 1.02 7.83
C ASP A 90 -14.35 1.06 7.69
N ALA A 91 -13.87 0.94 6.46
CA ALA A 91 -12.49 1.31 6.16
C ALA A 91 -12.32 2.83 6.35
N ARG A 92 -11.10 3.26 6.64
CA ARG A 92 -10.81 4.67 6.87
C ARG A 92 -9.41 5.07 6.44
N ILE A 93 -9.25 6.36 6.16
CA ILE A 93 -7.98 6.99 5.84
C ILE A 93 -7.65 7.98 6.94
N ALA A 94 -6.45 7.86 7.52
CA ALA A 94 -5.87 8.89 8.38
C ALA A 94 -5.08 9.86 7.53
N VAL A 95 -5.38 11.16 7.61
CA VAL A 95 -4.51 12.22 7.07
C VAL A 95 -3.89 12.96 8.25
N ILE A 96 -2.59 12.80 8.38
CA ILE A 96 -1.80 13.22 9.53
C ILE A 96 -0.85 14.32 9.07
N PRO A 97 -0.92 15.55 9.59
CA PRO A 97 0.11 16.55 9.36
C PRO A 97 1.49 16.00 9.72
N ARG A 98 2.52 16.30 8.90
CA ARG A 98 3.87 15.72 8.99
C ARG A 98 4.44 15.68 10.41
N TYR A 99 4.28 16.75 11.18
CA TYR A 99 4.73 16.86 12.58
C TYR A 99 3.57 17.12 13.55
N GLY A 100 2.36 16.68 13.19
CA GLY A 100 1.16 16.85 13.98
C GLY A 100 1.06 15.88 15.16
N ASP A 101 0.13 16.14 16.06
CA ASP A 101 -0.22 15.27 17.18
C ASP A 101 -1.50 14.46 16.89
N ALA A 102 -1.96 13.68 17.87
CA ALA A 102 -3.15 12.83 17.71
C ALA A 102 -4.43 13.65 17.46
N ASP A 103 -4.52 14.86 18.02
CA ASP A 103 -5.67 15.74 17.86
C ASP A 103 -5.72 16.39 16.47
N SER A 104 -4.57 16.45 15.80
CA SER A 104 -4.45 16.99 14.44
C SER A 104 -4.85 15.99 13.33
N ILE A 105 -5.08 14.72 13.67
CA ILE A 105 -5.40 13.67 12.69
C ILE A 105 -6.81 13.88 12.14
N LYS A 106 -6.93 13.91 10.81
CA LYS A 106 -8.23 13.89 10.14
C LYS A 106 -8.54 12.50 9.63
N TRP A 107 -9.62 11.91 10.14
CA TRP A 107 -10.11 10.60 9.72
C TRP A 107 -11.21 10.74 8.67
N PHE A 108 -11.10 9.96 7.60
CA PHE A 108 -12.10 9.89 6.55
C PHE A 108 -12.59 8.46 6.43
N HIS A 109 -13.90 8.25 6.55
CA HIS A 109 -14.51 6.95 6.32
C HIS A 109 -14.64 6.71 4.82
N ILE A 110 -14.32 5.49 4.39
CA ILE A 110 -14.37 5.07 3.00
C ILE A 110 -15.02 3.69 2.90
N GLU A 111 -15.64 3.41 1.77
CA GLU A 111 -15.99 2.02 1.46
C GLU A 111 -14.69 1.20 1.38
N PRO A 112 -14.68 -0.01 1.95
CA PRO A 112 -13.50 -0.85 1.92
C PRO A 112 -13.00 -1.06 0.49
N CYS A 113 -11.78 -0.63 0.22
CA CYS A 113 -11.15 -0.73 -1.09
C CYS A 113 -9.72 -1.31 -1.04
N VAL A 114 -9.00 -1.28 -2.15
CA VAL A 114 -7.53 -1.40 -2.18
C VAL A 114 -7.02 -0.04 -2.60
N VAL A 115 -6.16 0.57 -1.79
CA VAL A 115 -5.40 1.76 -2.16
C VAL A 115 -4.01 1.27 -2.49
N VAL A 116 -3.61 1.40 -3.75
CA VAL A 116 -2.22 1.28 -4.18
C VAL A 116 -1.78 2.70 -4.50
N ARG A 117 -0.64 3.15 -3.96
CA ARG A 117 -0.02 4.48 -4.18
C ARG A 117 -0.65 5.27 -5.35
N GLY A 118 -1.40 6.32 -5.00
CA GLY A 118 -2.03 7.25 -5.93
C GLY A 118 -3.43 6.85 -6.45
N CYS A 119 -4.00 5.71 -6.03
CA CYS A 119 -5.22 5.18 -6.66
C CYS A 119 -6.21 4.53 -5.65
N LYS A 120 -7.46 5.00 -5.58
CA LYS A 120 -8.57 4.45 -4.75
C LYS A 120 -9.35 3.37 -5.51
N ALA A 121 -9.24 2.07 -5.20
CA ALA A 121 -10.25 1.12 -5.71
C ALA A 121 -11.61 1.30 -4.99
N ASN A 122 -12.68 0.62 -5.38
CA ASN A 122 -13.94 0.55 -4.61
C ASN A 122 -14.25 -0.89 -4.13
N ALA A 123 -13.21 -1.74 -3.98
CA ALA A 123 -13.39 -3.10 -3.51
C ALA A 123 -12.18 -3.56 -2.67
N THR A 124 -12.45 -4.11 -1.48
CA THR A 124 -11.42 -4.70 -0.60
C THR A 124 -11.05 -6.08 -1.07
N ILE A 125 -9.74 -6.31 -1.18
CA ILE A 125 -9.19 -7.65 -1.39
C ILE A 125 -8.13 -7.87 -0.31
N ILE A 126 -8.57 -7.88 0.95
CA ILE A 126 -7.85 -8.59 2.01
C ILE A 126 -8.53 -9.96 2.12
N PRO A 127 -7.77 -11.07 2.02
CA PRO A 127 -8.34 -12.39 2.18
C PRO A 127 -9.01 -12.48 3.55
N GLY A 128 -10.29 -12.82 3.54
CA GLY A 128 -10.94 -13.38 4.72
C GLY A 128 -10.26 -14.70 5.13
N PRO A 129 -10.79 -15.39 6.16
CA PRO A 129 -10.18 -16.60 6.74
C PRO A 129 -9.99 -17.78 5.77
N GLU A 130 -10.42 -17.66 4.52
CA GLU A 130 -10.03 -18.49 3.38
C GLU A 130 -8.60 -18.11 2.90
N TRP A 131 -7.59 -18.43 3.70
CA TRP A 131 -6.19 -18.22 3.33
C TRP A 131 -5.92 -18.92 1.98
N GLY A 132 -5.54 -18.13 0.95
CA GLY A 132 -5.00 -18.67 -0.31
C GLY A 132 -5.87 -18.58 -1.58
N LYS A 133 -7.05 -17.94 -1.57
CA LYS A 133 -7.91 -17.85 -2.79
C LYS A 133 -7.95 -16.49 -3.49
N ALA A 134 -7.63 -15.39 -2.82
CA ALA A 134 -7.63 -14.08 -3.45
C ALA A 134 -6.33 -13.89 -4.24
N LYS A 135 -6.41 -14.05 -5.56
CA LYS A 135 -5.30 -13.82 -6.49
C LYS A 135 -5.64 -12.62 -7.38
N TYR A 136 -4.64 -11.78 -7.66
CA TYR A 136 -4.85 -10.52 -8.36
C TYR A 136 -4.66 -10.72 -9.86
N GLY A 137 -5.76 -10.71 -10.62
CA GLY A 137 -5.73 -10.92 -12.08
C GLY A 137 -5.40 -9.67 -12.90
N GLY A 138 -5.00 -8.56 -12.28
CA GLY A 138 -4.76 -7.31 -12.99
C GLY A 138 -4.38 -6.17 -12.07
N LEU A 139 -3.95 -5.07 -12.68
CA LEU A 139 -3.59 -3.81 -12.04
C LEU A 139 -4.64 -2.75 -12.36
N ALA A 140 -4.80 -1.76 -11.48
CA ALA A 140 -5.67 -0.62 -11.70
C ALA A 140 -4.91 0.68 -11.38
N LYS A 141 -5.06 1.68 -12.26
CA LYS A 141 -4.58 3.04 -12.07
C LYS A 141 -5.78 3.98 -12.11
N LEU A 142 -5.89 4.82 -11.09
CA LEU A 142 -6.91 5.85 -10.97
C LEU A 142 -6.31 7.22 -11.22
N TYR A 143 -7.11 8.07 -11.85
CA TYR A 143 -6.79 9.46 -12.13
C TYR A 143 -7.68 10.34 -11.25
N PHE A 144 -7.03 11.20 -10.46
CA PHE A 144 -7.70 12.20 -9.63
C PHE A 144 -7.35 13.59 -10.19
N GLU A 145 -8.17 14.11 -11.08
CA GLU A 145 -8.08 15.52 -11.47
C GLU A 145 -9.03 16.38 -10.63
N GLU A 146 -8.53 17.50 -10.09
CA GLU A 146 -9.39 18.61 -9.66
C GLU A 146 -9.60 19.55 -10.85
N SER A 147 -10.67 19.33 -11.61
CA SER A 147 -11.23 20.36 -12.47
C SER A 147 -12.66 20.70 -12.02
N ASN A 148 -12.88 22.00 -11.81
CA ASN A 148 -14.11 22.67 -11.37
C ASN A 148 -15.36 21.79 -11.15
N LYS A 149 -15.65 21.53 -9.86
CA LYS A 149 -16.97 21.15 -9.29
C LYS A 149 -17.55 19.77 -9.60
N GLN A 150 -16.81 18.84 -10.21
CA GLN A 150 -17.26 17.43 -10.24
C GLN A 150 -16.08 16.46 -10.28
N ARG A 151 -15.96 15.57 -9.28
CA ARG A 151 -14.94 14.52 -9.26
C ARG A 151 -15.27 13.46 -10.31
N THR A 152 -14.70 13.57 -11.51
CA THR A 152 -14.66 12.46 -12.46
C THR A 152 -13.51 11.54 -12.08
N HIS A 153 -13.82 10.33 -11.62
CA HIS A 153 -12.82 9.31 -11.31
C HIS A 153 -12.62 8.48 -12.58
N ASP A 154 -11.54 8.71 -13.33
CA ASP A 154 -11.17 7.83 -14.44
C ASP A 154 -10.29 6.68 -13.92
N VAL A 155 -10.53 5.46 -14.39
CA VAL A 155 -9.81 4.26 -13.97
C VAL A 155 -9.37 3.48 -15.19
N LYS A 156 -8.07 3.26 -15.32
CA LYS A 156 -7.49 2.35 -16.32
C LYS A 156 -7.09 1.04 -15.65
N TYR A 157 -7.32 -0.05 -16.37
CA TYR A 157 -7.01 -1.40 -15.93
C TYR A 157 -5.96 -2.01 -16.85
N HIS A 158 -5.08 -2.81 -16.26
CA HIS A 158 -4.16 -3.68 -16.97
C HIS A 158 -4.47 -5.12 -16.55
N TRP A 159 -5.28 -5.82 -17.34
CA TRP A 159 -5.70 -7.18 -17.05
C TRP A 159 -4.65 -8.20 -17.48
N LEU A 160 -4.36 -9.16 -16.62
CA LEU A 160 -3.52 -10.29 -16.96
C LEU A 160 -4.35 -11.36 -17.69
N PRO A 161 -3.70 -12.24 -18.46
CA PRO A 161 -4.36 -13.41 -19.01
C PRO A 161 -5.01 -14.25 -17.91
N LYS A 162 -5.95 -15.10 -18.31
CA LYS A 162 -6.56 -16.07 -17.38
C LYS A 162 -5.47 -16.88 -16.67
N ASN A 163 -5.69 -17.21 -15.40
CA ASN A 163 -4.75 -17.96 -14.55
C ASN A 163 -3.38 -17.30 -14.34
N ASN A 164 -3.24 -16.03 -14.70
CA ASN A 164 -2.04 -15.25 -14.43
C ASN A 164 -2.34 -14.25 -13.33
N PHE A 165 -1.50 -14.23 -12.30
CA PHE A 165 -1.78 -13.45 -11.09
C PHE A 165 -0.56 -12.66 -10.64
N CYS A 166 -0.75 -11.36 -10.39
CA CYS A 166 0.29 -10.48 -9.89
C CYS A 166 0.37 -10.45 -8.37
N THR A 167 1.52 -10.03 -7.84
CA THR A 167 1.78 -9.78 -6.43
C THR A 167 2.88 -8.73 -6.30
N GLY A 168 2.80 -7.89 -5.27
CA GLY A 168 3.78 -6.85 -4.98
C GLY A 168 3.95 -5.85 -6.13
N LEU A 169 3.49 -4.61 -5.95
CA LEU A 169 3.59 -3.56 -6.97
C LEU A 169 4.43 -2.40 -6.45
N VAL A 170 5.34 -1.90 -7.29
CA VAL A 170 6.12 -0.69 -7.00
C VAL A 170 6.12 0.26 -8.21
N PHE A 171 5.96 1.55 -7.95
CA PHE A 171 6.20 2.60 -8.95
C PHE A 171 7.69 2.98 -8.94
N VAL A 172 8.27 3.07 -10.13
CA VAL A 172 9.65 3.47 -10.37
C VAL A 172 9.63 4.70 -11.27
N ALA A 173 9.94 5.87 -10.72
CA ALA A 173 10.05 7.09 -11.49
C ALA A 173 11.17 6.97 -12.53
N LYS A 174 10.96 7.52 -13.72
CA LYS A 174 12.06 7.71 -14.68
C LYS A 174 13.09 8.68 -14.09
N PRO A 175 14.38 8.51 -14.43
CA PRO A 175 15.37 9.54 -14.13
C PRO A 175 14.89 10.89 -14.67
N GLU A 176 15.04 11.94 -13.85
CA GLU A 176 14.70 13.33 -14.21
C GLU A 176 13.21 13.58 -14.54
N SER A 177 12.31 12.67 -14.17
CA SER A 177 10.89 12.86 -14.41
C SER A 177 10.35 14.11 -13.69
N THR A 178 9.56 14.90 -14.41
CA THR A 178 8.91 16.11 -13.86
C THR A 178 7.41 15.93 -13.63
N GLU A 179 6.83 14.86 -14.19
CA GLU A 179 5.42 14.52 -14.06
C GLU A 179 5.24 13.34 -13.09
N GLU A 180 4.18 13.36 -12.29
CA GLU A 180 3.95 12.42 -11.17
C GLU A 180 3.94 10.96 -11.62
N ASP A 181 3.37 10.67 -12.79
CA ASP A 181 3.19 9.33 -13.33
C ASP A 181 4.19 8.99 -14.45
N ASP A 182 5.22 9.81 -14.67
CA ASP A 182 6.25 9.52 -15.66
C ASP A 182 7.28 8.51 -15.12
N GLY A 183 6.92 7.25 -15.28
CA GLY A 183 7.65 6.13 -14.71
C GLY A 183 7.08 4.80 -15.15
N TRP A 184 7.42 3.78 -14.38
CA TRP A 184 7.01 2.41 -14.62
C TRP A 184 6.38 1.79 -13.38
N ILE A 185 5.44 0.89 -13.60
CA ILE A 185 4.90 0.00 -12.60
C ILE A 185 5.60 -1.34 -12.75
N VAL A 186 6.25 -1.80 -11.69
CA VAL A 186 6.94 -3.09 -11.65
C VAL A 186 6.21 -4.01 -10.70
N THR A 187 5.86 -5.21 -11.17
CA THR A 187 5.17 -6.23 -10.36
C THR A 187 5.68 -7.62 -10.68
N PHE A 188 5.67 -8.51 -9.70
CA PHE A 188 5.80 -9.95 -9.97
C PHE A 188 4.46 -10.50 -10.44
N ALA A 189 4.50 -11.50 -11.31
CA ALA A 189 3.34 -12.25 -11.72
C ALA A 189 3.68 -13.72 -11.96
N HIS A 190 2.68 -14.58 -11.82
CA HIS A 190 2.80 -16.02 -11.96
C HIS A 190 1.70 -16.54 -12.89
N ASP A 191 2.13 -17.24 -13.92
CA ASP A 191 1.30 -18.07 -14.78
C ASP A 191 1.17 -19.45 -14.13
N GLU A 192 -0.02 -19.74 -13.60
CA GLU A 192 -0.28 -21.05 -12.98
C GLU A 192 -0.53 -22.16 -13.98
N GLU A 193 -0.84 -21.84 -15.24
CA GLU A 193 -1.06 -22.83 -16.29
C GLU A 193 0.28 -23.41 -16.77
N ASN A 194 1.30 -22.57 -16.86
CA ASN A 194 2.66 -22.96 -17.29
C ASN A 194 3.69 -23.01 -16.15
N ASP A 195 3.25 -22.89 -14.90
CA ASP A 195 4.08 -22.81 -13.67
C ASP A 195 5.31 -21.90 -13.83
N THR A 196 5.10 -20.71 -14.41
CA THR A 196 6.19 -19.78 -14.73
C THR A 196 5.98 -18.46 -14.02
N SER A 197 7.01 -17.91 -13.39
CA SER A 197 7.00 -16.56 -12.82
C SER A 197 7.73 -15.57 -13.72
N TYR A 198 7.29 -14.32 -13.68
CA TYR A 198 7.90 -13.23 -14.42
C TYR A 198 7.75 -11.90 -13.69
N VAL A 199 8.63 -10.95 -14.02
CA VAL A 199 8.47 -9.54 -13.67
C VAL A 199 7.80 -8.84 -14.84
N LEU A 200 6.73 -8.11 -14.56
CA LEU A 200 6.08 -7.20 -15.49
C LEU A 200 6.56 -5.78 -15.24
N VAL A 201 6.86 -5.08 -16.32
CA VAL A 201 7.12 -3.63 -16.32
C VAL A 201 6.07 -3.00 -17.22
N VAL A 202 5.19 -2.19 -16.64
CA VAL A 202 4.10 -1.49 -17.32
C VAL A 202 4.44 0.00 -17.32
N ASP A 203 4.29 0.66 -18.47
CA ASP A 203 4.41 2.12 -18.54
C ASP A 203 3.24 2.77 -17.80
N ALA A 204 3.54 3.58 -16.79
CA ALA A 204 2.51 4.19 -15.95
C ALA A 204 1.63 5.18 -16.75
N LYS A 205 2.15 5.86 -17.78
CA LYS A 205 1.36 6.75 -18.64
C LYS A 205 0.48 5.98 -19.64
N ASN A 206 1.00 4.87 -20.15
CA ASN A 206 0.31 4.00 -21.10
C ASN A 206 -0.26 2.74 -20.44
N PHE A 207 -0.86 2.90 -19.26
CA PHE A 207 -1.19 1.79 -18.34
C PHE A 207 -2.10 0.70 -18.93
N GLY A 208 -2.99 1.04 -19.85
CA GLY A 208 -3.92 0.08 -20.48
C GLY A 208 -3.31 -0.73 -21.62
N GLU A 209 -2.10 -0.39 -22.06
CA GLU A 209 -1.39 -1.08 -23.13
C GLU A 209 -0.64 -2.32 -22.60
N GLU A 210 -0.09 -3.12 -23.51
CA GLU A 210 0.77 -4.26 -23.16
C GLU A 210 1.99 -3.83 -22.31
N PRO A 211 2.49 -4.70 -21.41
CA PRO A 211 3.69 -4.40 -20.64
C PRO A 211 4.88 -4.11 -21.56
N ILE A 212 5.66 -3.08 -21.24
CA ILE A 212 6.85 -2.74 -22.01
C ILE A 212 7.97 -3.79 -21.85
N ALA A 213 7.92 -4.58 -20.78
CA ALA A 213 8.77 -5.74 -20.60
C ALA A 213 8.08 -6.83 -19.77
N LYS A 214 8.32 -8.08 -20.15
CA LYS A 214 7.99 -9.28 -19.41
C LYS A 214 9.24 -10.13 -19.24
N ILE A 215 9.82 -10.12 -18.04
CA ILE A 215 11.09 -10.77 -17.75
C ILE A 215 10.82 -12.11 -17.08
N LYS A 216 11.07 -13.22 -17.78
CA LYS A 216 10.90 -14.57 -17.23
C LYS A 216 11.91 -14.82 -16.11
N LEU A 217 11.44 -15.36 -14.99
CA LEU A 217 12.29 -15.74 -13.87
C LEU A 217 12.67 -17.22 -13.97
N PRO A 218 13.88 -17.61 -13.55
CA PRO A 218 14.35 -18.99 -13.63
C PRO A 218 13.68 -19.91 -12.58
N GLN A 219 12.97 -19.34 -11.61
CA GLN A 219 12.34 -20.05 -10.51
C GLN A 219 11.00 -19.41 -10.15
N ARG A 220 10.13 -20.21 -9.52
CA ARG A 220 8.83 -19.78 -9.03
C ARG A 220 8.99 -18.75 -7.91
N VAL A 221 8.31 -17.62 -8.04
CA VAL A 221 8.12 -16.63 -6.98
C VAL A 221 6.77 -16.91 -6.30
N PRO A 222 6.74 -17.28 -5.01
CA PRO A 222 5.50 -17.40 -4.26
C PRO A 222 4.73 -16.07 -4.23
N TYR A 223 3.40 -16.14 -4.09
CA TYR A 223 2.60 -14.94 -3.86
C TYR A 223 3.08 -14.23 -2.59
N GLY A 224 3.67 -13.05 -2.77
CA GLY A 224 4.27 -12.25 -1.72
C GLY A 224 3.37 -11.11 -1.25
N PHE A 225 3.94 -10.20 -0.46
CA PHE A 225 3.26 -9.03 0.07
C PHE A 225 3.80 -7.75 -0.59
N HIS A 226 4.85 -7.16 -0.03
CA HIS A 226 5.38 -5.86 -0.43
C HIS A 226 6.76 -5.98 -1.08
N GLY A 227 7.10 -5.01 -1.94
CA GLY A 227 8.41 -4.83 -2.53
C GLY A 227 8.80 -3.35 -2.52
N SER A 228 10.10 -3.06 -2.60
CA SER A 228 10.63 -1.70 -2.68
C SER A 228 11.69 -1.61 -3.77
N PHE A 229 11.80 -0.45 -4.41
CA PHE A 229 12.81 -0.16 -5.40
C PHE A 229 13.82 0.85 -4.84
N PHE A 230 15.10 0.62 -5.10
CA PHE A 230 16.19 1.51 -4.71
C PHE A 230 17.09 1.76 -5.92
N THR A 231 17.44 3.03 -6.16
CA THR A 231 18.42 3.40 -7.17
C THR A 231 19.83 3.03 -6.70
N SER A 232 20.67 2.48 -7.58
CA SER A 232 22.11 2.35 -7.31
C SER A 232 22.71 3.75 -7.15
N ARG A 233 23.53 3.95 -6.11
CA ARG A 233 24.31 5.18 -5.92
C ARG A 233 25.40 5.31 -6.97
#